data_AF-A0A4S4MCA3-F1
#
_entry.id   AF-A0A4S4MCA3-F1
#
_cell.length_a   1.000
_cell.length_b   1.000
_cell.length_c   1.000
_cell.angle_alpha   90.00
_cell.angle_beta   90.00
_cell.angle_gamma   90.00
#
_symmetry.space_group_name_H-M   'P 1'
#
loop_
_entity.id
_entity.type
_entity.pdbx_description
1 polymer ?
#
loop_
_entity_poly.entity_id
_entity_poly.type
_entity_poly.pdbx_seq_one_letter_code
_entity_poly.pdbx_strand_id
1 'polypeptide(L)'
;MFLGEYYAALNMELINRTDLDPFALSTWIQHVVITIHPFEDGNGRLSRILGSIPLTRARLPPLAITSSIRLAYLEALNAIRAAPNRAAPEAYHEFISCLFGSSQAAIEALLFIRNQPANAHIRSLYSQFKFEAELETT
;
A
#
# COMPACT_ATOMS: atom_id res chain seq x y z
N MET A 1 -7.03 21.60 23.17
CA MET A 1 -6.69 20.73 22.03
C MET A 1 -7.93 20.63 21.17
N PHE A 2 -7.92 21.25 19.99
CA PHE A 2 -9.08 21.21 19.10
C PHE A 2 -9.22 19.81 18.50
N LEU A 3 -10.46 19.37 18.22
CA LEU A 3 -10.77 18.04 17.70
C LEU A 3 -9.90 17.67 16.47
N GLY A 4 -9.57 18.66 15.63
CA GLY A 4 -8.70 18.50 14.45
C GLY A 4 -7.25 18.16 14.79
N GLU A 5 -6.67 18.72 15.85
CA GLU A 5 -5.30 18.39 16.30
C GLU A 5 -5.24 16.97 16.87
N TYR A 6 -6.30 16.54 17.55
CA TYR A 6 -6.41 15.18 18.09
C TYR A 6 -6.52 14.14 16.97
N TYR A 7 -7.35 14.38 15.95
CA TYR A 7 -7.44 13.48 14.80
C TYR A 7 -6.14 13.44 13.97
N ALA A 8 -5.48 14.58 13.79
CA ALA A 8 -4.19 14.62 13.11
C ALA A 8 -3.13 13.83 13.89
N ALA A 9 -3.04 14.03 15.21
CA ALA A 9 -2.12 13.30 16.07
C ALA A 9 -2.41 11.79 16.09
N LEU A 10 -3.68 11.39 16.19
CA LEU A 10 -4.09 9.98 16.14
C LEU A 10 -3.76 9.34 14.79
N ASN A 11 -4.00 10.05 13.68
CA ASN A 11 -3.68 9.56 12.34
C ASN A 11 -2.16 9.42 12.13
N MET A 12 -1.37 10.37 12.64
CA MET A 12 0.10 10.29 12.58
C MET A 12 0.65 9.16 13.44
N GLU A 13 0.06 8.94 14.61
CA GLU A 13 0.40 7.80 15.47
C GLU A 13 0.11 6.47 14.76
N LEU A 14 -1.08 6.32 14.18
CA LEU A 14 -1.46 5.11 13.43
C LEU A 14 -0.54 4.84 12.24
N ILE A 15 -0.08 5.88 11.52
CA ILE A 15 0.85 5.72 10.39
C ILE A 15 2.26 5.30 10.85
N ASN A 16 2.64 5.62 12.08
CA ASN A 16 3.95 5.28 12.63
C ASN A 16 3.98 3.95 13.39
N ARG A 17 2.82 3.37 13.68
CA ARG A 17 2.68 2.05 14.30
C ARG A 17 3.13 0.95 13.34
N THR A 18 4.15 0.20 13.74
CA THR A 18 4.73 -0.90 12.95
C THR A 18 4.08 -2.25 13.19
N ASP A 19 3.16 -2.35 14.16
CA ASP A 19 2.43 -3.56 14.54
C ASP A 19 1.07 -3.68 13.82
N LEU A 20 0.71 -2.71 12.98
CA LEU A 20 -0.49 -2.76 12.17
C LEU A 20 -0.21 -3.50 10.86
N ASP A 21 -1.20 -4.27 10.39
CA ASP A 21 -1.14 -4.88 9.08
C ASP A 21 -1.03 -3.78 7.99
N PRO A 22 0.03 -3.81 7.14
CA PRO A 22 0.31 -2.72 6.21
C PRO A 22 -0.77 -2.60 5.12
N PHE A 23 -1.47 -3.69 4.79
CA PHE A 23 -2.58 -3.66 3.83
C PHE A 23 -3.85 -3.08 4.45
N ALA A 24 -4.15 -3.40 5.71
CA ALA A 24 -5.24 -2.79 6.45
C ALA A 24 -5.05 -1.27 6.58
N LEU A 25 -3.84 -0.83 6.93
CA LEU A 25 -3.51 0.59 6.99
C LEU A 25 -3.58 1.26 5.61
N SER A 26 -3.08 0.60 4.57
CA SER A 26 -3.20 1.06 3.18
C SER A 26 -4.66 1.24 2.75
N THR A 27 -5.50 0.26 3.03
CA THR A 27 -6.95 0.30 2.78
C THR A 27 -7.60 1.47 3.49
N TRP A 28 -7.30 1.67 4.78
CA TRP A 28 -7.85 2.78 5.56
C TRP A 28 -7.45 4.15 4.99
N ILE A 29 -6.16 4.36 4.65
CA ILE A 29 -5.69 5.61 4.04
C ILE A 29 -6.44 5.89 2.74
N GLN A 30 -6.55 4.88 1.87
CA GLN A 30 -7.17 5.04 0.57
C GLN A 30 -8.67 5.36 0.69
N HIS A 31 -9.36 4.72 1.62
CA HIS A 31 -10.75 5.02 1.95
C HIS A 31 -10.92 6.46 2.44
N VAL A 32 -10.10 6.91 3.40
CA VAL A 32 -10.20 8.28 3.93
C VAL A 32 -9.98 9.32 2.83
N VAL A 33 -8.93 9.17 2.03
CA VAL A 33 -8.58 10.14 0.97
C VAL A 33 -9.69 10.23 -0.09
N ILE A 34 -10.24 9.09 -0.52
CA ILE A 34 -11.28 9.08 -1.55
C ILE A 34 -12.63 9.57 -1.02
N THR A 35 -12.89 9.40 0.28
CA THR A 35 -14.13 9.86 0.93
C THR A 35 -14.10 11.37 1.18
N ILE A 36 -12.97 11.92 1.63
CA ILE A 36 -12.82 13.38 1.81
C ILE A 36 -12.79 14.10 0.45
N HIS A 37 -12.20 13.47 -0.57
CA HIS A 37 -12.07 14.00 -1.93
C HIS A 37 -11.55 15.46 -1.97
N PRO A 38 -10.33 15.71 -1.44
CA PRO A 38 -9.85 17.07 -1.16
C PRO A 38 -9.50 17.92 -2.40
N PHE A 39 -9.33 17.31 -3.58
CA PHE A 39 -8.95 18.01 -4.81
C PHE A 39 -10.01 17.85 -5.90
N GLU A 40 -9.99 18.71 -6.91
CA GLU A 40 -10.87 18.61 -8.09
C GLU A 40 -10.53 17.40 -8.98
N ASP A 41 -9.23 17.14 -9.19
CA ASP A 41 -8.70 15.97 -9.89
C ASP A 41 -7.49 15.38 -9.14
N GLY A 42 -7.17 14.11 -9.40
CA GLY A 42 -5.98 13.44 -8.90
C GLY A 42 -6.14 12.71 -7.58
N ASN A 43 -7.32 12.73 -6.96
CA ASN A 43 -7.58 12.04 -5.69
C ASN A 43 -7.23 10.54 -5.74
N GLY A 44 -7.52 9.86 -6.85
CA GLY A 44 -7.15 8.46 -7.03
C GLY A 44 -5.63 8.24 -7.14
N ARG A 45 -4.88 9.19 -7.73
CA ARG A 45 -3.41 9.13 -7.78
C ARG A 45 -2.83 9.35 -6.39
N LEU A 46 -3.29 10.38 -5.70
CA LEU A 46 -2.86 10.68 -4.33
C LEU A 46 -3.17 9.53 -3.36
N SER A 47 -4.38 8.98 -3.44
CA SER A 47 -4.83 7.85 -2.63
C SER A 47 -3.87 6.66 -2.75
N ARG A 48 -3.48 6.26 -3.98
CA ARG A 48 -2.51 5.17 -4.20
C ARG A 48 -1.10 5.50 -3.72
N ILE A 49 -0.63 6.75 -3.91
CA ILE A 49 0.68 7.18 -3.43
C ILE A 49 0.73 7.09 -1.90
N LEU A 50 -0.25 7.66 -1.21
CA LEU A 50 -0.33 7.63 0.25
C LEU A 50 -0.55 6.21 0.78
N GLY A 51 -1.43 5.43 0.13
CA GLY A 51 -1.68 4.03 0.45
C GLY A 51 -0.46 3.13 0.23
N SER A 52 0.54 3.56 -0.55
CA SER A 52 1.79 2.81 -0.72
C SER A 52 2.77 2.99 0.44
N ILE A 53 2.62 4.04 1.26
CA ILE A 53 3.56 4.35 2.35
C ILE A 53 3.66 3.22 3.38
N PRO A 54 2.55 2.64 3.88
CA PRO A 54 2.63 1.49 4.79
C PRO A 54 3.36 0.28 4.18
N LEU A 55 3.14 0.02 2.88
CA LEU A 55 3.76 -1.10 2.19
C LEU A 55 5.27 -0.91 2.08
N THR A 56 5.73 0.28 1.67
CA THR A 56 7.16 0.55 1.53
C THR A 56 7.88 0.53 2.87
N ARG A 57 7.24 1.01 3.95
CA ARG A 57 7.78 0.89 5.32
C ARG A 57 7.90 -0.57 5.77
N ALA A 58 7.01 -1.45 5.30
CA ALA A 58 7.07 -2.89 5.50
C ALA A 58 8.00 -3.63 4.50
N ARG A 59 8.82 -2.91 3.71
CA ARG A 59 9.69 -3.46 2.66
C ARG A 59 8.95 -4.24 1.56
N LEU A 60 7.67 -3.92 1.34
CA LEU A 60 6.86 -4.41 0.23
C LEU A 60 6.91 -3.42 -0.95
N PRO A 61 6.65 -3.87 -2.18
CA PRO A 61 6.55 -2.96 -3.31
C PRO A 61 5.40 -1.95 -3.09
N PRO A 62 5.51 -0.73 -3.66
CA PRO A 62 4.39 0.21 -3.69
C PRO A 62 3.22 -0.37 -4.49
N LEU A 63 2.01 0.15 -4.26
CA LEU A 63 0.80 -0.34 -4.92
C LEU A 63 0.90 -0.22 -6.44
N ALA A 64 0.77 -1.37 -7.11
CA ALA A 64 0.83 -1.49 -8.56
C ALA A 64 -0.52 -1.97 -9.12
N ILE A 65 -1.45 -1.02 -9.30
CA ILE A 65 -2.76 -1.31 -9.88
C ILE A 65 -2.65 -1.34 -11.41
N THR A 66 -2.42 -2.52 -11.95
CA THR A 66 -2.34 -2.78 -13.40
C THR A 66 -3.72 -2.71 -14.05
N SER A 67 -3.77 -2.67 -15.39
CA SER A 67 -5.01 -2.74 -16.15
C SER A 67 -5.84 -3.99 -15.84
N SER A 68 -5.18 -5.13 -15.60
CA SER A 68 -5.84 -6.40 -15.27
C SER A 68 -6.53 -6.40 -13.90
N ILE A 69 -5.98 -5.67 -12.91
CA ILE A 69 -6.53 -5.60 -11.55
C ILE A 69 -7.46 -4.40 -11.37
N ARG A 70 -7.40 -3.41 -12.27
CA ARG A 70 -8.10 -2.12 -12.15
C ARG A 70 -9.59 -2.28 -11.85
N LEU A 71 -10.30 -3.19 -12.52
CA LEU A 71 -11.74 -3.37 -12.32
C LEU A 71 -12.05 -3.82 -10.88
N ALA A 72 -11.43 -4.93 -10.45
CA ALA A 72 -11.60 -5.47 -9.10
C ALA A 72 -11.20 -4.45 -8.02
N TYR A 73 -10.12 -3.68 -8.25
CA TYR A 73 -9.72 -2.60 -7.35
C TYR A 73 -10.80 -1.51 -7.22
N LEU A 74 -11.38 -1.07 -8.34
CA LEU A 74 -12.42 -0.02 -8.33
C LEU A 74 -13.71 -0.53 -7.69
N GLU A 75 -14.09 -1.77 -7.93
CA GLU A 75 -15.26 -2.42 -7.33
C GLU A 75 -15.12 -2.52 -5.82
N ALA A 76 -14.01 -3.07 -5.33
CA ALA A 76 -13.75 -3.20 -3.89
C ALA A 76 -13.63 -1.83 -3.19
N LEU A 77 -13.01 -0.83 -3.84
CA LEU A 77 -12.96 0.53 -3.31
C LEU A 77 -14.36 1.15 -3.20
N ASN A 78 -15.21 0.95 -4.21
CA ASN A 78 -16.58 1.45 -4.19
C ASN A 78 -17.44 0.72 -3.16
N ALA A 79 -17.23 -0.58 -2.94
CA ALA A 79 -17.90 -1.34 -1.88
C ALA A 79 -17.62 -0.75 -0.49
N ILE A 80 -16.37 -0.39 -0.20
CA ILE A 80 -16.01 0.28 1.06
C ILE A 80 -16.66 1.66 1.18
N ARG A 81 -16.69 2.44 0.09
CA ARG A 81 -17.32 3.78 0.10
C ARG A 81 -18.83 3.72 0.29
N ALA A 82 -19.47 2.69 -0.23
CA ALA A 82 -20.92 2.49 -0.12
C ALA A 82 -21.33 1.87 1.22
N ALA A 83 -20.38 1.29 1.97
CA ALA A 83 -20.67 0.66 3.24
C ALA A 83 -21.16 1.68 4.27
N PRO A 84 -22.31 1.43 4.95
CA PRO A 84 -22.68 2.22 6.11
C PRO A 84 -21.61 2.01 7.20
N ASN A 85 -21.13 3.13 7.74
CA ASN A 85 -19.97 3.28 8.63
C ASN A 85 -19.65 2.08 9.57
N ARG A 86 -18.36 1.79 9.78
CA ARG A 86 -17.73 0.77 10.68
C ARG A 86 -18.23 -0.70 10.61
N ALA A 87 -19.32 -1.03 9.92
CA ALA A 87 -19.98 -2.34 10.02
C ALA A 87 -19.94 -3.20 8.74
N ALA A 88 -19.01 -2.95 7.82
CA ALA A 88 -18.80 -3.83 6.66
C ALA A 88 -17.39 -4.45 6.64
N PRO A 89 -17.07 -5.36 7.57
CA PRO A 89 -15.81 -6.11 7.57
C PRO A 89 -15.53 -6.79 6.22
N GLU A 90 -16.57 -7.25 5.52
CA GLU A 90 -16.48 -7.95 4.25
C GLU A 90 -15.93 -7.03 3.15
N ALA A 91 -16.45 -5.81 3.03
CA ALA A 91 -15.97 -4.83 2.05
C ALA A 91 -14.50 -4.44 2.30
N TYR A 92 -14.12 -4.29 3.57
CA TYR A 92 -12.72 -4.04 3.94
C TYR A 92 -11.83 -5.25 3.61
N HIS A 93 -12.30 -6.46 3.90
CA HIS A 93 -11.58 -7.69 3.62
C HIS A 93 -11.35 -7.89 2.11
N GLU A 94 -12.37 -7.62 1.28
CA GLU A 94 -12.25 -7.69 -0.19
C GLU A 94 -11.19 -6.73 -0.72
N PHE A 95 -11.19 -5.48 -0.25
CA PHE A 95 -10.20 -4.51 -0.71
C PHE A 95 -8.80 -4.84 -0.20
N ILE A 96 -8.63 -5.24 1.06
CA ILE A 96 -7.35 -5.72 1.60
C ILE A 96 -6.81 -6.87 0.75
N SER A 97 -7.67 -7.84 0.43
CA SER A 97 -7.31 -8.99 -0.42
C SER A 97 -6.91 -8.55 -1.83
N CYS A 98 -7.59 -7.56 -2.40
CA CYS A 98 -7.22 -6.97 -3.69
C CYS A 98 -5.83 -6.32 -3.67
N LEU A 99 -5.52 -5.52 -2.63
CA LEU A 99 -4.21 -4.87 -2.47
C LEU A 99 -3.09 -5.89 -2.23
N PHE A 100 -3.38 -6.93 -1.45
CA PHE A 100 -2.47 -8.05 -1.22
C PHE A 100 -2.15 -8.79 -2.53
N GLY A 101 -3.18 -9.18 -3.29
CA GLY A 101 -2.99 -9.85 -4.58
C GLY A 101 -2.22 -9.00 -5.59
N SER A 102 -2.47 -7.68 -5.63
CA SER A 102 -1.68 -6.74 -6.44
C SER A 102 -0.20 -6.74 -6.04
N SER A 103 0.09 -6.76 -4.75
CA SER A 103 1.48 -6.78 -4.25
C SER A 103 2.17 -8.12 -4.51
N GLN A 104 1.45 -9.24 -4.40
CA GLN A 104 1.96 -10.56 -4.78
C GLN A 104 2.31 -10.59 -6.27
N ALA A 105 1.41 -10.16 -7.14
CA ALA A 105 1.66 -10.11 -8.59
C ALA A 105 2.87 -9.21 -8.93
N ALA A 106 3.03 -8.08 -8.24
CA ALA A 106 4.20 -7.22 -8.41
C ALA A 106 5.50 -7.91 -7.98
N ILE A 107 5.50 -8.62 -6.84
CA ILE A 107 6.66 -9.40 -6.38
C ILE A 107 6.99 -10.49 -7.39
N GLU A 108 6.00 -11.26 -7.86
CA GLU A 108 6.20 -12.30 -8.86
C GLU A 108 6.81 -11.74 -10.16
N ALA A 109 6.31 -10.62 -10.65
CA ALA A 109 6.85 -9.95 -11.82
C ALA A 109 8.31 -9.50 -11.59
N LEU A 110 8.63 -8.92 -10.44
CA LEU A 110 9.99 -8.51 -10.08
C LEU A 110 10.94 -9.71 -9.99
N LEU A 111 10.50 -10.81 -9.36
CA LEU A 111 11.28 -12.04 -9.25
C LEU A 111 11.51 -12.68 -10.62
N PHE A 112 10.49 -12.69 -11.48
CA PHE A 112 10.59 -13.16 -12.85
C PHE A 112 11.64 -12.36 -13.62
N ILE A 113 11.55 -11.02 -13.61
CA ILE A 113 12.51 -10.13 -14.28
C ILE A 113 13.92 -10.34 -13.73
N ARG A 114 14.08 -10.37 -12.40
CA ARG A 114 15.38 -10.58 -11.73
C ARG A 114 16.04 -11.90 -12.13
N ASN A 115 15.26 -12.94 -12.38
CA ASN A 115 15.77 -14.28 -12.70
C ASN A 115 16.09 -14.48 -14.19
N GLN A 116 15.78 -13.51 -15.07
CA GLN A 116 16.15 -13.60 -16.48
C GLN A 116 17.69 -13.58 -16.68
N PRO A 117 18.23 -14.29 -17.69
CA PRO A 117 19.67 -14.31 -17.97
C PRO A 117 20.25 -12.93 -18.26
N ALA A 118 19.52 -12.11 -19.03
CA ALA A 118 19.92 -10.73 -19.36
C ALA A 118 20.13 -9.83 -18.12
N ASN A 119 19.47 -10.17 -17.01
CA ASN A 119 19.50 -9.42 -15.75
C ASN A 119 20.47 -10.02 -14.72
N ALA A 120 21.43 -10.86 -15.15
CA ALA A 120 22.42 -11.46 -14.25
C ALA A 120 23.22 -10.42 -13.43
N HIS A 121 23.49 -9.25 -14.02
CA HIS A 121 24.19 -8.14 -13.37
C HIS A 121 23.40 -7.59 -12.16
N ILE A 122 22.07 -7.55 -12.21
CA ILE A 122 21.21 -7.11 -11.10
C ILE A 122 21.44 -7.99 -9.87
N ARG A 123 21.57 -9.31 -10.06
CA ARG A 123 21.83 -10.27 -8.96
C ARG A 123 23.17 -9.99 -8.27
N SER A 124 24.19 -9.63 -9.04
CA SER A 124 25.53 -9.27 -8.53
C SER A 124 25.52 -7.97 -7.72
N LEU A 125 24.75 -6.96 -8.16
CA LEU A 125 24.62 -5.70 -7.45
C LEU A 125 23.95 -5.90 -6.08
N TYR A 126 22.84 -6.64 -6.01
CA TYR A 126 22.15 -6.88 -4.75
C TYR A 126 22.98 -7.68 -3.73
N SER A 127 23.84 -8.60 -4.17
CA SER A 127 24.77 -9.29 -3.26
C SER A 127 25.83 -8.37 -2.67
N GLN A 128 26.24 -7.32 -3.38
CA GLN A 128 27.19 -6.32 -2.88
C GLN A 128 26.52 -5.39 -1.86
N PHE A 129 25.30 -4.90 -2.15
CA PHE A 129 24.55 -4.04 -1.23
C PHE A 129 24.05 -4.74 0.04
N LYS A 130 23.77 -6.06 -0.02
CA LYS A 130 23.39 -6.81 1.18
C LYS A 130 24.48 -6.82 2.26
N PHE A 131 25.75 -6.74 1.83
CA PHE A 131 26.90 -6.70 2.74
C PHE A 131 26.96 -5.38 3.52
N GLU A 132 26.53 -4.27 2.92
CA GLU A 132 26.52 -2.95 3.57
C GLU A 132 25.37 -2.80 4.57
N ALA A 133 24.18 -3.33 4.25
CA ALA A 133 23.01 -3.24 5.13
C ALA A 133 23.11 -4.10 6.41
N GLU A 134 23.94 -5.15 6.43
CA GLU A 134 24.21 -5.95 7.63
C GLU A 134 25.28 -5.28 8.53
N LEU A 135 26.13 -4.40 7.99
CA LEU A 135 27.18 -3.68 8.72
C LEU A 135 26.66 -2.45 9.48
N GLU A 136 25.50 -1.89 9.13
CA GLU A 136 24.88 -0.76 9.84
C GLU A 136 24.10 -1.16 11.11
N THR A 137 24.03 -2.46 11.41
CA THR A 137 23.33 -3.00 12.60
C THR A 137 24.26 -3.46 13.74
N THR A 138 25.52 -3.02 13.77
CA THR A 138 26.47 -3.31 14.87
C THR A 138 26.89 -2.04 15.59
#